data_AF-A0A834SRI3-F1
#
_entry.id   AF-A0A834SRI3-F1
#
_cell.length_a   1.000
_cell.length_b   1.000
_cell.length_c   1.000
_cell.angle_alpha   90.00
_cell.angle_beta   90.00
_cell.angle_gamma   90.00
#
_symmetry.space_group_name_H-M   'P 1'
#
loop_
_entity.id
_entity.type
_entity.pdbx_description
1 polymer ?
#
loop_
_entity_poly.entity_id
_entity_poly.type
_entity_poly.pdbx_seq_one_letter_code
_entity_poly.pdbx_strand_id
1 'polypeptide(L)'
;MTQALKNAWKDTCVSMNAAKILIPTSTYKLEQVDLRVPCKAPTEVQVDGLILAPANPKKLDGNAQWVKFGEINIIDSFISTGDDCISLGDGSRKINVLRVTCGPGHGISIGSLGKFTYEEPVEVFKTPPKIKISKVTFENIKGTSSTPDGVKLICSSGVTCEDAKLSEIDLTFSGAPIVVKFANVKPVIIGKASSCVA
;
A
#
# COMPACT_ATOMS: atom_id res chain seq x y z
N MET A 1 -15.75 -2.27 21.73
CA MET A 1 -14.32 -2.27 22.04
C MET A 1 -13.65 -0.89 21.95
N THR A 2 -14.33 0.13 21.39
CA THR A 2 -13.72 1.41 21.00
C THR A 2 -12.86 2.06 22.09
N GLN A 3 -13.37 2.20 23.32
CA GLN A 3 -12.62 2.84 24.39
C GLN A 3 -11.42 2.01 24.86
N ALA A 4 -11.55 0.69 24.88
CA ALA A 4 -10.46 -0.21 25.22
C ALA A 4 -9.32 -0.10 24.20
N LEU A 5 -9.65 -0.06 22.90
CA LEU A 5 -8.66 0.15 21.83
C LEU A 5 -8.00 1.53 21.93
N LYS A 6 -8.77 2.60 22.18
CA LYS A 6 -8.23 3.96 22.40
C LYS A 6 -7.25 4.00 23.58
N ASN A 7 -7.57 3.33 24.68
CA ASN A 7 -6.71 3.30 25.87
C ASN A 7 -5.44 2.50 25.61
N ALA A 8 -5.58 1.27 25.09
CA ALA A 8 -4.44 0.42 24.74
C ALA A 8 -3.50 1.12 23.75
N TRP A 9 -4.05 1.84 22.76
CA TRP A 9 -3.27 2.64 21.84
C TRP A 9 -2.51 3.77 22.55
N LYS A 10 -3.17 4.56 23.40
CA LYS A 10 -2.50 5.63 24.15
C LYS A 10 -1.34 5.10 25.00
N ASP A 11 -1.56 4.00 25.71
CA ASP A 11 -0.56 3.40 26.60
C ASP A 11 0.62 2.84 25.83
N THR A 12 0.37 2.13 24.73
CA THR A 12 1.45 1.59 23.88
C THR A 12 2.20 2.69 23.15
N CYS A 13 1.52 3.75 22.71
CA CYS A 13 2.14 4.81 21.92
C CYS A 13 3.12 5.68 22.74
N VAL A 14 2.94 5.76 24.06
CA VAL A 14 3.90 6.43 24.96
C VAL A 14 5.06 5.54 25.42
N SER A 15 5.02 4.24 25.11
CA SER A 15 6.09 3.28 25.43
C SER A 15 7.38 3.62 24.67
N MET A 16 8.51 3.46 25.35
CA MET A 16 9.84 3.54 24.73
C MET A 16 10.29 2.21 24.11
N ASN A 17 9.58 1.13 24.42
CA ASN A 17 9.84 -0.22 23.89
C ASN A 17 8.79 -0.59 22.85
N ALA A 18 9.16 -1.48 21.92
CA ALA A 18 8.21 -2.05 20.98
C ALA A 18 7.05 -2.71 21.73
N ALA A 19 5.82 -2.45 21.29
CA ALA A 19 4.62 -2.89 21.97
C ALA A 19 3.61 -3.50 20.99
N LYS A 20 2.79 -4.40 21.50
CA LYS A 20 1.79 -5.13 20.72
C LYS A 20 0.43 -5.06 21.38
N ILE A 21 -0.56 -4.57 20.66
CA ILE A 21 -1.97 -4.61 21.04
C ILE A 21 -2.59 -5.85 20.42
N LEU A 22 -2.97 -6.82 21.25
CA LEU A 22 -3.68 -8.02 20.81
C LEU A 22 -5.18 -7.81 20.99
N ILE A 23 -5.93 -7.92 19.89
CA ILE A 23 -7.39 -8.04 19.90
C ILE A 23 -7.69 -9.54 19.74
N PRO A 24 -8.11 -10.24 20.82
CA PRO A 24 -8.24 -11.69 20.81
C PRO A 24 -9.47 -12.15 20.00
N THR A 25 -9.60 -13.45 19.77
CA THR A 25 -10.72 -14.03 19.03
C THR A 25 -12.06 -13.79 19.71
N SER A 26 -12.87 -12.90 19.13
CA SER A 26 -14.29 -12.70 19.44
C SER A 26 -14.91 -11.80 18.37
N THR A 27 -16.16 -11.38 18.56
CA THR A 27 -16.81 -10.37 17.72
C THR A 27 -16.97 -9.06 18.49
N TYR A 28 -16.44 -7.97 17.93
CA TYR A 28 -16.42 -6.68 18.59
C TYR A 28 -17.03 -5.59 17.72
N LYS A 29 -17.91 -4.78 18.30
CA LYS A 29 -18.33 -3.52 17.68
C LYS A 29 -17.25 -2.46 17.93
N LEU A 30 -16.82 -1.80 16.86
CA LEU A 30 -15.90 -0.67 16.90
C LEU A 30 -16.60 0.53 16.28
N GLU A 31 -16.65 1.63 17.01
CA GLU A 31 -17.16 2.91 16.52
C GLU A 31 -16.02 3.69 15.86
N GLN A 32 -16.28 4.93 15.43
CA GLN A 32 -15.23 5.75 14.85
C GLN A 32 -14.06 5.94 15.84
N VAL A 33 -12.84 5.68 15.36
CA VAL A 33 -11.63 5.82 16.16
C VAL A 33 -10.53 6.54 15.36
N ASP A 34 -9.84 7.45 16.02
CA ASP A 34 -8.69 8.19 15.50
C ASP A 34 -7.46 7.85 16.34
N LEU A 35 -6.48 7.20 15.71
CA LEU A 35 -5.26 6.64 16.28
C LEU A 35 -4.02 7.26 15.59
N ARG A 36 -4.02 8.59 15.37
CA ARG A 36 -2.95 9.33 14.66
C ARG A 36 -1.83 9.92 15.54
N VAL A 37 -1.74 9.52 16.81
CA VAL A 37 -0.71 10.06 17.72
C VAL A 37 0.66 9.46 17.36
N PRO A 38 1.75 10.25 17.26
CA PRO A 38 3.08 9.71 16.98
C PRO A 38 3.56 8.84 18.15
N CYS A 39 3.87 7.58 17.87
CA CYS A 39 4.35 6.64 18.88
C CYS A 39 5.86 6.72 19.05
N LYS A 40 6.34 6.64 20.29
CA LYS A 40 7.77 6.79 20.61
C LYS A 40 8.61 5.56 20.22
N ALA A 41 7.97 4.42 20.03
CA ALA A 41 8.57 3.15 19.64
C ALA A 41 7.64 2.40 18.66
N PRO A 42 8.12 1.34 17.98
CA PRO A 42 7.27 0.53 17.10
C PRO A 42 6.06 -0.07 17.82
N THR A 43 4.86 0.11 17.27
CA THR A 43 3.60 -0.44 17.81
C THR A 43 2.94 -1.34 16.78
N GLU A 44 2.60 -2.57 17.16
CA GLU A 44 1.88 -3.55 16.34
C GLU A 44 0.45 -3.72 16.87
N VAL A 45 -0.54 -3.81 15.98
CA VAL A 45 -1.91 -4.21 16.33
C VAL A 45 -2.20 -5.54 15.65
N GLN A 46 -2.32 -6.62 16.44
CA GLN A 46 -2.74 -7.94 15.96
C GLN A 46 -4.22 -8.13 16.24
N VAL A 47 -4.96 -8.60 15.24
CA VAL A 47 -6.40 -8.83 15.34
C VAL A 47 -6.73 -10.28 15.00
N ASP A 48 -7.05 -11.07 16.03
CA ASP A 48 -7.46 -12.47 15.91
C ASP A 48 -8.99 -12.65 15.92
N GLY A 49 -9.73 -11.55 16.07
CA GLY A 49 -11.20 -11.51 16.12
C GLY A 49 -11.85 -10.77 14.94
N LEU A 50 -13.19 -10.74 14.94
CA LEU A 50 -13.99 -10.00 13.96
C LEU A 50 -14.35 -8.61 14.49
N ILE A 51 -14.02 -7.56 13.74
CA ILE A 51 -14.40 -6.18 14.05
C ILE A 51 -15.59 -5.79 13.16
N LEU A 52 -16.70 -5.42 13.78
CA LEU A 52 -17.91 -4.98 13.09
C LEU A 52 -17.97 -3.46 12.99
N ALA A 53 -18.13 -2.98 11.74
CA ALA A 53 -18.38 -1.58 11.42
C ALA A 53 -19.75 -1.10 11.91
N PRO A 54 -19.92 0.21 12.18
CA PRO A 54 -21.23 0.81 12.38
C PRO A 54 -22.10 0.54 11.16
N ALA A 55 -23.26 -0.08 11.36
CA ALA A 55 -24.21 -0.37 10.29
C ALA A 55 -24.76 0.89 9.60
N ASN A 56 -24.70 2.04 10.28
CA ASN A 56 -25.11 3.33 9.73
C ASN A 56 -23.87 4.23 9.53
N PRO A 57 -23.48 4.55 8.28
CA PRO A 57 -22.32 5.39 7.99
C PRO A 57 -22.47 6.83 8.49
N LYS A 58 -23.69 7.30 8.83
CA LYS A 58 -23.89 8.60 9.51
C LYS A 58 -23.31 8.64 10.94
N LYS A 59 -22.96 7.49 11.52
CA LYS A 59 -22.30 7.39 12.84
C LYS A 59 -20.79 7.64 12.81
N LEU A 60 -20.25 8.05 11.66
CA LEU A 60 -18.85 8.42 11.49
C LEU A 60 -18.61 9.93 11.72
N ASP A 61 -19.54 10.63 12.38
CA ASP A 61 -19.45 12.07 12.72
C ASP A 61 -18.95 12.96 11.58
N GLY A 62 -19.44 12.72 10.35
CA GLY A 62 -19.05 13.46 9.15
C GLY A 62 -17.70 13.06 8.53
N ASN A 63 -16.95 12.14 9.14
CA ASN A 63 -15.72 11.59 8.61
C ASN A 63 -16.01 10.47 7.59
N ALA A 64 -15.21 10.43 6.52
CA ALA A 64 -15.28 9.34 5.54
C ALA A 64 -14.69 8.02 6.06
N GLN A 65 -13.74 8.09 7.01
CA GLN A 65 -13.00 6.91 7.49
C GLN A 65 -13.49 6.44 8.85
N TRP A 66 -13.71 5.12 8.96
CA TRP A 66 -14.15 4.47 10.19
C TRP A 66 -13.01 4.29 11.23
N VAL A 67 -11.81 3.96 10.79
CA VAL A 67 -10.60 3.84 11.62
C VAL A 67 -9.50 4.68 10.98
N LYS A 68 -9.04 5.73 11.66
CA LYS A 68 -7.92 6.55 11.19
C LYS A 68 -6.66 6.13 11.94
N PHE A 69 -5.62 5.87 11.17
CA PHE A 69 -4.31 5.50 11.67
C PHE A 69 -3.27 6.48 11.12
N GLY A 70 -2.28 6.83 11.94
CA GLY A 70 -1.12 7.63 11.51
C GLY A 70 0.16 6.89 11.84
N GLU A 71 1.19 7.08 11.02
CA GLU A 71 2.54 6.52 11.29
C GLU A 71 2.59 4.98 11.40
N ILE A 72 1.91 4.26 10.49
CA ILE A 72 1.73 2.80 10.58
C ILE A 72 2.58 2.04 9.56
N ASN A 73 3.09 0.87 9.98
CA ASN A 73 3.68 -0.11 9.07
C ASN A 73 2.70 -1.28 8.85
N ILE A 74 2.33 -1.53 7.60
CA ILE A 74 1.57 -2.70 7.15
C ILE A 74 2.56 -3.59 6.39
N ILE A 75 2.97 -4.70 6.99
CA ILE A 75 4.07 -5.54 6.49
C ILE A 75 3.64 -7.00 6.42
N ASP A 76 4.10 -7.76 5.42
CA ASP A 76 3.97 -9.24 5.36
C ASP A 76 2.54 -9.75 5.57
N SER A 77 1.56 -9.05 4.99
CA SER A 77 0.14 -9.33 5.21
C SER A 77 -0.52 -9.87 3.94
N PHE A 78 -1.39 -10.87 4.08
CA PHE A 78 -2.32 -11.30 3.03
C PHE A 78 -3.72 -10.81 3.40
N ILE A 79 -4.28 -9.92 2.59
CA ILE A 79 -5.56 -9.26 2.86
C ILE A 79 -6.51 -9.54 1.70
N SER A 80 -7.62 -10.20 2.00
CA SER A 80 -8.64 -10.60 1.03
C SER A 80 -9.97 -9.99 1.46
N THR A 81 -10.45 -8.97 0.73
CA THR A 81 -11.71 -8.28 1.00
C THR A 81 -12.56 -8.18 -0.28
N GLY A 82 -13.82 -7.76 -0.18
CA GLY A 82 -14.65 -7.53 -1.37
C GLY A 82 -14.43 -6.17 -2.04
N ASP A 83 -13.51 -5.35 -1.50
CA ASP A 83 -13.37 -3.92 -1.80
C ASP A 83 -11.89 -3.51 -1.60
N ASP A 84 -11.59 -2.27 -1.20
CA ASP A 84 -10.23 -1.85 -0.83
C ASP A 84 -9.62 -2.78 0.24
N CYS A 85 -8.42 -3.26 -0.03
CA CYS A 85 -7.54 -3.98 0.89
C CYS A 85 -6.86 -3.01 1.88
N ILE A 86 -6.42 -1.85 1.38
CA ILE A 86 -5.91 -0.73 2.19
C ILE A 86 -6.48 0.55 1.58
N SER A 87 -7.16 1.38 2.37
CA SER A 87 -7.73 2.66 1.89
C SER A 87 -7.13 3.82 2.68
N LEU A 88 -6.44 4.73 1.98
CA LEU A 88 -5.72 5.88 2.54
C LEU A 88 -6.48 7.16 2.22
N GLY A 89 -7.37 7.57 3.11
CA GLY A 89 -8.15 8.81 2.96
C GLY A 89 -7.50 10.03 3.63
N ASP A 90 -8.25 11.13 3.68
CA ASP A 90 -7.96 12.40 4.37
C ASP A 90 -7.03 12.28 5.60
N GLY A 91 -5.89 12.98 5.56
CA GLY A 91 -4.93 13.11 6.67
C GLY A 91 -4.08 11.88 6.96
N SER A 92 -4.07 10.88 6.06
CA SER A 92 -3.22 9.69 6.16
C SER A 92 -1.76 10.06 5.91
N ARG A 93 -0.90 9.99 6.94
CA ARG A 93 0.52 10.38 6.83
C ARG A 93 1.47 9.37 7.47
N LYS A 94 2.66 9.25 6.88
CA LYS A 94 3.79 8.40 7.30
C LYS A 94 3.44 6.92 7.39
N ILE A 95 2.63 6.43 6.44
CA ILE A 95 2.25 5.02 6.37
C ILE A 95 3.23 4.27 5.46
N ASN A 96 3.69 3.11 5.91
CA ASN A 96 4.55 2.20 5.15
C ASN A 96 3.77 0.92 4.85
N VAL A 97 3.68 0.55 3.58
CA VAL A 97 3.05 -0.70 3.14
C VAL A 97 4.09 -1.54 2.41
N LEU A 98 4.37 -2.74 2.89
CA LEU A 98 5.50 -3.55 2.42
C LEU A 98 5.15 -5.04 2.38
N ARG A 99 5.40 -5.72 1.25
CA ARG A 99 5.14 -7.17 1.11
C ARG A 99 3.70 -7.55 1.50
N VAL A 100 2.74 -6.70 1.14
CA VAL A 100 1.32 -6.97 1.31
C VAL A 100 0.77 -7.56 0.00
N THR A 101 0.03 -8.65 0.13
CA THR A 101 -0.73 -9.25 -0.98
C THR A 101 -2.20 -8.94 -0.78
N CYS A 102 -2.81 -8.26 -1.74
CA CYS A 102 -4.24 -7.94 -1.73
C CYS A 102 -4.98 -8.81 -2.77
N GLY A 103 -6.09 -9.43 -2.39
CA GLY A 103 -7.00 -10.07 -3.35
C GLY A 103 -7.94 -11.13 -2.78
N PRO A 104 -9.17 -11.27 -3.33
CA PRO A 104 -9.85 -10.38 -4.29
C PRO A 104 -10.12 -8.97 -3.71
N GLY A 105 -10.70 -8.06 -4.50
CA GLY A 105 -11.02 -6.67 -4.11
C GLY A 105 -10.41 -5.59 -5.02
N HIS A 106 -10.44 -4.33 -4.58
CA HIS A 106 -9.90 -3.16 -5.30
C HIS A 106 -8.41 -2.88 -5.00
N GLY A 107 -7.83 -3.55 -4.00
CA GLY A 107 -6.41 -3.41 -3.68
C GLY A 107 -6.12 -2.20 -2.78
N ILE A 108 -5.00 -1.51 -3.02
CA ILE A 108 -4.59 -0.36 -2.21
C ILE A 108 -5.09 0.92 -2.90
N SER A 109 -5.93 1.68 -2.21
CA SER A 109 -6.57 2.90 -2.72
C SER A 109 -6.14 4.12 -1.91
N ILE A 110 -5.89 5.24 -2.59
CA ILE A 110 -5.76 6.57 -1.96
C ILE A 110 -7.05 7.32 -2.26
N GLY A 111 -7.83 7.60 -1.21
CA GLY A 111 -9.13 8.26 -1.33
C GLY A 111 -10.28 7.50 -0.67
N SER A 112 -11.52 7.88 -0.96
CA SER A 112 -11.88 9.03 -1.81
C SER A 112 -11.52 10.38 -1.16
N LEU A 113 -10.87 11.25 -1.94
CA LEU A 113 -10.56 12.63 -1.58
C LEU A 113 -11.36 13.60 -2.48
N GLY A 114 -11.44 14.86 -2.10
CA GLY A 114 -12.11 15.95 -2.81
C GLY A 114 -13.56 16.19 -2.40
N LYS A 115 -14.04 15.54 -1.33
CA LYS A 115 -15.43 15.72 -0.86
C LYS A 115 -15.56 16.90 0.08
N PHE A 116 -14.54 17.18 0.88
CA PHE A 116 -14.54 18.27 1.85
C PHE A 116 -13.43 19.27 1.55
N THR A 117 -13.68 20.55 1.84
CA THR A 117 -12.73 21.65 1.57
C THR A 117 -11.57 21.71 2.56
N TYR A 118 -11.61 20.91 3.63
CA TYR A 118 -10.64 20.89 4.72
C TYR A 118 -9.84 19.58 4.78
N GLU A 119 -9.83 18.80 3.69
CA GLU A 119 -9.05 17.57 3.64
C GLU A 119 -7.54 17.86 3.72
N GLU A 120 -6.85 17.15 4.59
CA GLU A 120 -5.41 17.17 4.76
C GLU A 120 -4.73 16.26 3.73
N PRO A 121 -3.51 16.61 3.27
CA PRO A 121 -2.74 15.78 2.33
C PRO A 121 -2.54 14.34 2.82
N VAL A 122 -2.55 13.40 1.87
CA VAL A 122 -2.12 12.03 2.09
C VAL A 122 -0.61 11.90 1.80
N GLU A 123 0.17 11.53 2.81
CA GLU A 123 1.62 11.35 2.75
C GLU A 123 2.00 9.89 3.03
N VAL A 124 2.22 9.11 1.98
CA VAL A 124 2.84 7.78 2.09
C VAL A 124 4.36 8.00 2.10
N PHE A 125 5.12 7.23 2.90
CA PHE A 125 6.59 7.24 3.10
C PHE A 125 7.18 7.99 4.31
N LYS A 126 7.93 7.25 5.15
CA LYS A 126 9.26 7.69 5.58
C LYS A 126 10.25 6.62 5.16
N THR A 127 11.21 7.02 4.32
CA THR A 127 12.26 6.24 3.62
C THR A 127 11.81 5.50 2.35
N PRO A 128 12.47 5.71 1.19
CA PRO A 128 12.30 4.81 0.06
C PRO A 128 12.68 3.41 0.55
N PRO A 129 11.88 2.38 0.26
CA PRO A 129 12.23 1.05 0.70
C PRO A 129 13.62 0.71 0.14
N LYS A 130 14.55 0.34 1.00
CA LYS A 130 15.82 -0.30 0.61
C LYS A 130 15.55 -1.75 0.18
N ILE A 131 14.50 -1.97 -0.61
CA ILE A 131 14.13 -3.30 -1.10
C ILE A 131 15.04 -3.58 -2.29
N LYS A 132 15.90 -4.58 -2.12
CA LYS A 132 16.68 -5.14 -3.21
C LYS A 132 15.80 -6.12 -3.98
N ILE A 133 15.45 -5.76 -5.20
CA ILE A 133 14.76 -6.64 -6.14
C ILE A 133 15.84 -7.30 -7.01
N SER A 134 15.81 -8.62 -7.12
CA SER A 134 16.76 -9.37 -7.94
C SER A 134 16.06 -10.47 -8.74
N LYS A 135 16.65 -10.85 -9.89
CA LYS A 135 16.24 -12.01 -10.71
C LYS A 135 14.82 -11.93 -11.26
N VAL A 136 14.42 -10.76 -11.75
CA VAL A 136 13.11 -10.56 -12.40
C VAL A 136 13.21 -10.96 -13.86
N THR A 137 12.33 -11.84 -14.34
CA THR A 137 12.27 -12.21 -15.77
C THR A 137 10.89 -11.91 -16.33
N PHE A 138 10.84 -11.15 -17.43
CA PHE A 138 9.66 -10.97 -18.27
C PHE A 138 9.91 -11.73 -19.58
N GLU A 139 9.05 -12.68 -19.92
CA GLU A 139 9.25 -13.55 -21.09
C GLU A 139 7.94 -13.77 -21.84
N ASN A 140 8.00 -13.72 -23.18
CA ASN A 140 6.90 -14.09 -24.08
C ASN A 140 5.59 -13.31 -23.83
N ILE A 141 5.69 -11.98 -23.74
CA ILE A 141 4.54 -11.09 -23.52
C ILE A 141 4.10 -10.53 -24.86
N LYS A 142 2.84 -10.77 -25.26
CA LYS A 142 2.30 -10.35 -26.56
C LYS A 142 0.94 -9.67 -26.40
N GLY A 143 0.65 -8.66 -27.23
CA GLY A 143 -0.68 -8.02 -27.26
C GLY A 143 -0.64 -6.51 -27.45
N THR A 144 -1.60 -5.82 -26.85
CA THR A 144 -1.75 -4.36 -26.94
C THR A 144 -1.67 -3.71 -25.55
N SER A 145 -1.07 -2.52 -25.50
CA SER A 145 -1.06 -1.64 -24.33
C SER A 145 -2.07 -0.52 -24.54
N SER A 146 -2.69 -0.07 -23.45
CA SER A 146 -3.54 1.14 -23.43
C SER A 146 -2.73 2.44 -23.26
N THR A 147 -1.42 2.34 -23.04
CA THR A 147 -0.51 3.48 -22.90
C THR A 147 0.76 3.29 -23.73
N PRO A 148 1.46 4.36 -24.13
CA PRO A 148 2.71 4.24 -24.89
C PRO A 148 3.83 3.54 -24.11
N ASP A 149 3.82 3.59 -22.78
CA ASP A 149 4.82 2.95 -21.95
C ASP A 149 4.38 1.51 -21.60
N GLY A 150 4.76 0.53 -22.41
CA GLY A 150 4.27 -0.85 -22.28
C GLY A 150 4.95 -1.68 -21.20
N VAL A 151 6.19 -1.33 -20.81
CA VAL A 151 6.89 -1.93 -19.67
C VAL A 151 7.65 -0.84 -18.92
N LYS A 152 7.46 -0.76 -17.60
CA LYS A 152 8.21 0.14 -16.72
C LYS A 152 8.82 -0.66 -15.57
N LEU A 153 10.14 -0.62 -15.45
CA LEU A 153 10.84 -1.17 -14.29
C LEU A 153 11.73 -0.09 -13.68
N ILE A 154 11.20 0.57 -12.65
CA ILE A 154 11.80 1.71 -11.97
C ILE A 154 12.11 1.28 -10.54
N CYS A 155 13.40 1.21 -10.21
CA CYS A 155 13.89 0.76 -8.91
C CYS A 155 14.32 1.96 -8.05
N SER A 156 14.50 1.71 -6.75
CA SER A 156 14.94 2.74 -5.81
C SER A 156 16.36 3.22 -6.15
N SER A 157 16.61 4.52 -6.09
CA SER A 157 17.96 5.08 -6.28
C SER A 157 18.92 4.71 -5.14
N GLY A 158 18.39 4.39 -3.96
CA GLY A 158 19.18 3.96 -2.81
C GLY A 158 19.51 2.46 -2.82
N VAL A 159 18.78 1.64 -3.58
CA VAL A 159 19.00 0.20 -3.77
C VAL A 159 18.53 -0.19 -5.17
N THR A 160 19.49 -0.34 -6.10
CA THR A 160 19.24 -0.72 -7.49
C THR A 160 18.73 -2.15 -7.62
N CYS A 161 17.99 -2.44 -8.68
CA CYS A 161 17.64 -3.82 -9.02
C CYS A 161 18.81 -4.54 -9.71
N GLU A 162 18.90 -5.85 -9.48
CA GLU A 162 19.93 -6.73 -10.08
C GLU A 162 19.29 -7.87 -10.88
N ASP A 163 19.99 -8.40 -11.89
CA ASP A 163 19.60 -9.59 -12.65
C ASP A 163 18.18 -9.54 -13.27
N ALA A 164 17.75 -8.37 -13.75
CA ALA A 164 16.51 -8.27 -14.52
C ALA A 164 16.72 -8.79 -15.96
N LYS A 165 15.74 -9.50 -16.52
CA LYS A 165 15.76 -10.04 -17.89
C LYS A 165 14.42 -9.76 -18.57
N LEU A 166 14.47 -9.32 -19.82
CA LEU A 166 13.31 -9.21 -20.70
C LEU A 166 13.57 -10.06 -21.95
N SER A 167 12.60 -10.86 -22.36
CA SER A 167 12.70 -11.65 -23.58
C SER A 167 11.36 -11.75 -24.31
N GLU A 168 11.38 -11.61 -25.63
CA GLU A 168 10.19 -11.78 -26.48
C GLU A 168 8.98 -10.93 -26.02
N ILE A 169 9.19 -9.61 -25.92
CA ILE A 169 8.15 -8.62 -25.61
C ILE A 169 7.63 -8.01 -26.92
N ASP A 170 6.39 -8.37 -27.27
CA ASP A 170 5.67 -7.94 -28.46
C ASP A 170 4.36 -7.23 -28.10
N LEU A 171 4.49 -6.05 -27.50
CA LEU A 171 3.39 -5.18 -27.17
C LEU A 171 3.33 -3.98 -28.12
N THR A 172 2.12 -3.60 -28.50
CA THR A 172 1.85 -2.41 -29.34
C THR A 172 0.88 -1.44 -28.68
N PHE A 173 1.08 -0.14 -28.87
CA PHE A 173 0.15 0.92 -28.47
C PHE A 173 -0.34 1.62 -29.73
N SER A 174 -1.64 1.59 -29.98
CA SER A 174 -2.26 2.17 -31.18
C SER A 174 -1.60 1.70 -32.49
N GLY A 175 -1.21 0.42 -32.55
CA GLY A 175 -0.54 -0.18 -33.70
C GLY A 175 0.96 0.15 -33.82
N ALA A 176 1.49 1.03 -32.97
CA ALA A 176 2.92 1.34 -32.90
C ALA A 176 3.63 0.52 -31.81
N PRO A 177 4.96 0.31 -31.89
CA PRO A 177 5.73 -0.32 -30.81
C PRO A 177 5.60 0.47 -29.50
N ILE A 178 5.46 -0.22 -28.37
CA ILE A 178 5.50 0.42 -27.05
C ILE A 178 6.91 0.91 -26.70
N VAL A 179 6.99 1.80 -25.70
CA VAL A 179 8.23 2.24 -25.05
C VAL A 179 8.45 1.40 -23.80
N VAL A 180 9.69 0.93 -23.62
CA VAL A 180 10.13 0.29 -22.38
C VAL A 180 11.01 1.27 -21.59
N LYS A 181 10.67 1.51 -20.32
CA LYS A 181 11.37 2.46 -19.44
C LYS A 181 12.03 1.78 -18.26
N PHE A 182 13.27 2.17 -18.01
CA PHE A 182 14.07 1.67 -16.89
C PHE A 182 14.59 2.82 -16.03
N ALA A 183 14.71 2.59 -14.73
CA ALA A 183 15.46 3.47 -13.85
C ALA A 183 16.07 2.66 -12.70
N ASN A 184 17.34 2.91 -12.37
CA ASN A 184 18.06 2.20 -11.30
C ASN A 184 18.05 0.66 -11.46
N VAL A 185 17.99 0.19 -12.71
CA VAL A 185 18.04 -1.21 -13.13
C VAL A 185 18.68 -1.30 -14.51
N LYS A 186 19.44 -2.37 -14.77
CA LYS A 186 20.04 -2.67 -16.06
C LYS A 186 19.65 -4.08 -16.49
N PRO A 187 18.51 -4.25 -17.17
CA PRO A 187 18.06 -5.57 -17.57
C PRO A 187 18.81 -6.10 -18.78
N VAL A 188 18.95 -7.43 -18.85
CA VAL A 188 19.39 -8.15 -20.04
C VAL A 188 18.20 -8.32 -20.97
N ILE A 189 18.31 -7.83 -22.20
CA ILE A 189 17.25 -7.92 -23.21
C ILE A 189 17.63 -9.00 -24.23
N ILE A 190 16.76 -9.98 -24.44
CA ILE A 190 16.96 -11.08 -25.38
C ILE A 190 15.80 -11.13 -26.38
N GLY A 191 16.07 -10.89 -27.65
CA GLY A 191 15.04 -10.90 -28.70
C GLY A 191 14.27 -9.57 -28.78
N LYS A 192 12.98 -9.63 -29.13
CA LYS A 192 12.16 -8.42 -29.35
C LYS A 192 11.87 -7.70 -28.02
N ALA A 193 12.18 -6.41 -27.95
CA ALA A 193 11.67 -5.49 -26.95
C ALA A 193 11.53 -4.11 -27.62
N SER A 194 10.29 -3.67 -27.81
CA SER A 194 9.98 -2.39 -28.46
C SER A 194 10.68 -1.21 -27.75
N SER A 195 11.21 -0.26 -28.54
CA SER A 195 11.99 0.93 -28.18
C SER A 195 12.32 1.13 -26.70
N CYS A 196 13.57 0.81 -26.32
CA CYS A 196 14.07 1.00 -24.96
C CYS A 196 14.57 2.43 -24.77
N VAL A 197 14.04 3.11 -23.76
CA VAL A 197 14.53 4.41 -23.31
C VAL A 197 15.09 4.21 -21.89
N ALA A 198 16.40 4.40 -21.77
CA ALA A 198 17.13 4.37 -20.51
C ALA A 198 17.02 5.71 -19.77
#